data_AF-A0A2A4Y9R0-F1
#
_entry.id   AF-A0A2A4Y9R0-F1
#
_cell.length_a   1.000
_cell.length_b   1.000
_cell.length_c   1.000
_cell.angle_alpha   90.00
_cell.angle_beta   90.00
_cell.angle_gamma   90.00
#
_symmetry.space_group_name_H-M   'P 1'
#
loop_
_entity.id
_entity.type
_entity.pdbx_description
1 polymer ?
#
loop_
_entity_poly.entity_id
_entity_poly.type
_entity_poly.pdbx_seq_one_letter_code
_entity_poly.pdbx_strand_id
1 'polypeptide(L)'
;MAKQFDTLSPEHQRFIQAQKIYFVATAGCEGHVNLSPKGMDSLRIINDTTVRWLNLTGSGNETAAHVLENQRMTIMFCAFE
;
A
#
# COMPACT_ATOMS: atom_id res chain seq x y z
N MET A 1 -19.79 -9.57 2.94
CA MET A 1 -19.03 -8.32 2.70
C MET A 1 -18.23 -8.01 3.94
N ALA A 2 -16.96 -7.63 3.79
CA ALA A 2 -16.12 -7.21 4.93
C ALA A 2 -16.59 -5.85 5.48
N LYS A 3 -16.25 -5.58 6.74
CA LYS A 3 -16.51 -4.27 7.37
C LYS A 3 -15.60 -3.21 6.76
N GLN A 4 -16.19 -2.08 6.37
CA GLN A 4 -15.46 -0.91 5.89
C GLN A 4 -15.34 0.12 7.00
N PHE A 5 -14.25 0.86 6.99
CA PHE A 5 -13.95 1.90 7.96
C PHE A 5 -13.47 3.13 7.20
N ASP A 6 -13.97 4.32 7.57
CA ASP A 6 -13.56 5.58 6.95
C ASP A 6 -12.16 6.01 7.42
N THR A 7 -11.71 5.51 8.58
CA THR A 7 -10.42 5.88 9.19
C THR A 7 -9.70 4.68 9.82
N LEU A 8 -8.39 4.83 10.02
CA LEU A 8 -7.53 3.86 10.69
C LEU A 8 -7.64 4.02 12.22
N SER A 9 -8.30 3.05 12.86
CA SER A 9 -8.32 2.96 14.32
C SER A 9 -6.92 2.74 14.89
N PRO A 10 -6.69 3.01 16.19
CA PRO A 10 -5.41 2.70 16.85
C PRO A 10 -5.01 1.21 16.75
N GLU A 11 -5.99 0.30 16.60
CA GLU A 11 -5.73 -1.11 16.35
C GLU A 11 -5.23 -1.35 14.91
N HIS A 12 -5.88 -0.76 13.90
CA HIS A 12 -5.41 -0.83 12.51
C HIS A 12 -3.98 -0.29 12.38
N GLN A 13 -3.69 0.84 13.03
CA GLN A 13 -2.37 1.47 12.99
C GLN A 13 -1.29 0.57 13.59
N ARG A 14 -1.54 -0.01 14.77
CA ARG A 14 -0.62 -0.97 15.40
C ARG A 14 -0.40 -2.20 14.55
N PHE A 15 -1.48 -2.74 13.98
CA PHE A 15 -1.40 -3.89 13.07
C PHE A 15 -0.52 -3.58 11.86
N ILE A 16 -0.77 -2.45 11.17
CA ILE A 16 0.02 -2.02 10.00
C ILE A 16 1.50 -1.83 10.35
N GLN A 17 1.79 -1.19 11.49
CA GLN A 17 3.17 -0.94 11.94
C GLN A 17 3.94 -2.22 12.29
N ALA A 18 3.26 -3.30 12.65
CA ALA A 18 3.89 -4.59 12.92
C ALA A 18 4.29 -5.35 11.65
N GLN A 19 3.78 -4.95 10.47
CA GLN A 19 3.99 -5.69 9.23
C GLN A 19 5.38 -5.45 8.64
N LYS A 20 6.14 -6.53 8.46
CA LYS A 20 7.46 -6.52 7.78
C LYS A 20 7.33 -6.51 6.26
N ILE A 21 6.22 -7.03 5.75
CA ILE A 21 5.89 -7.15 4.34
C ILE A 21 4.43 -6.74 4.13
N TYR A 22 4.18 -6.06 3.02
CA TYR A 22 2.85 -5.70 2.55
C TYR A 22 2.85 -5.71 1.03
N PHE A 23 1.68 -5.69 0.40
CA PHE A 23 1.56 -5.73 -1.05
C PHE A 23 0.97 -4.43 -1.57
N VAL A 24 1.55 -3.91 -2.64
CA VAL A 24 1.04 -2.74 -3.34
C VAL A 24 0.47 -3.18 -4.68
N ALA A 25 -0.81 -2.86 -4.89
CA ALA A 25 -1.51 -3.09 -6.15
C ALA A 25 -1.80 -1.76 -6.84
N THR A 26 -1.53 -1.70 -8.14
CA THR A 26 -1.78 -0.55 -9.02
C THR A 26 -2.23 -1.06 -10.39
N ALA A 27 -2.92 -0.23 -11.17
CA ALA A 27 -3.31 -0.59 -12.53
C ALA A 27 -3.00 0.55 -13.51
N GLY A 28 -2.43 0.20 -14.66
CA GLY A 28 -2.27 1.12 -15.79
C GLY A 28 -3.61 1.42 -16.47
N CYS A 29 -3.64 2.42 -17.35
CA CYS A 29 -4.88 2.89 -18.00
C CYS A 29 -5.65 1.79 -18.76
N GLU A 30 -4.92 0.82 -19.34
CA GLU A 30 -5.50 -0.31 -20.09
C GLU A 30 -5.91 -1.49 -19.19
N GLY A 31 -5.79 -1.34 -17.86
CA GLY A 31 -6.20 -2.35 -16.88
C GLY A 31 -5.14 -3.39 -16.55
N HIS A 32 -3.89 -3.26 -17.05
CA HIS A 32 -2.79 -4.11 -16.61
C HIS A 32 -2.49 -3.87 -15.12
N VAL A 33 -2.61 -4.93 -14.32
CA VAL A 33 -2.43 -4.86 -12.86
C VAL A 33 -1.00 -5.25 -12.50
N ASN A 34 -0.32 -4.37 -11.77
CA ASN A 34 0.93 -4.71 -11.08
C ASN A 34 0.66 -4.92 -9.59
N LEU A 35 1.08 -6.07 -9.06
CA LEU A 35 1.04 -6.42 -7.64
C LEU A 35 2.45 -6.80 -7.18
N SER A 36 3.01 -6.02 -6.27
CA SER A 36 4.39 -6.24 -5.83
C SER A 36 4.50 -6.33 -4.30
N PRO A 37 5.28 -7.29 -3.76
CA PRO A 37 5.63 -7.25 -2.35
C PRO A 37 6.54 -6.05 -2.07
N LYS A 38 6.25 -5.35 -0.99
CA LYS A 38 7.01 -4.22 -0.45
C LYS A 38 7.24 -4.46 1.04
N GLY A 39 8.18 -3.73 1.61
CA GLY A 39 8.59 -3.89 3.00
C GLY A 39 9.67 -2.89 3.34
N MET A 40 10.57 -3.27 4.25
CA MET A 40 11.55 -2.33 4.82
C MET A 40 10.87 -1.15 5.52
N ASP A 41 11.65 -0.12 5.82
CA ASP A 41 11.19 1.07 6.51
C ASP A 41 10.53 2.10 5.57
N SER A 42 9.60 1.64 4.73
CA SER A 42 9.07 2.40 3.58
C SER A 42 7.63 2.88 3.72
N LEU A 43 6.95 2.60 4.83
CA LEU A 43 5.58 3.05 5.08
C LEU A 43 5.48 3.76 6.43
N ARG A 44 4.76 4.90 6.45
CA ARG A 44 4.46 5.67 7.66
C ARG A 44 3.00 6.07 7.69
N ILE A 45 2.38 6.00 8.86
CA ILE A 45 1.07 6.58 9.11
C ILE A 45 1.30 8.01 9.57
N ILE A 46 0.72 8.98 8.86
CA ILE A 46 0.82 10.41 9.19
C ILE A 46 -0.33 10.81 10.11
N ASN A 47 -1.53 10.33 9.80
CA ASN A 47 -2.73 10.45 10.62
C ASN A 47 -3.69 9.29 10.28
N ASP A 48 -4.91 9.32 10.80
CA ASP A 48 -5.90 8.25 10.66
C ASP A 48 -6.44 8.05 9.22
N THR A 49 -6.13 8.96 8.29
CA THR A 49 -6.59 8.91 6.89
C THR A 49 -5.45 9.05 5.87
N THR A 50 -4.22 9.28 6.35
CA THR A 50 -3.07 9.60 5.50
C THR A 50 -1.88 8.73 5.86
N VAL A 51 -1.33 8.07 4.84
CA VAL A 51 -0.06 7.36 4.92
C VAL A 51 0.95 7.99 3.96
N ARG A 52 2.23 7.89 4.31
CA ARG A 52 3.34 8.22 3.44
C ARG A 52 4.06 6.94 3.07
N TRP A 53 4.16 6.67 1.78
CA TRP A 53 4.87 5.53 1.23
C TRP A 53 6.11 6.01 0.48
N LEU A 54 7.25 5.42 0.79
CA LEU A 54 8.52 5.66 0.11
C LEU A 54 8.66 4.66 -1.03
N ASN A 55 8.62 5.19 -2.25
CA ASN A 55 8.89 4.41 -3.43
C ASN A 55 10.40 4.13 -3.56
N LEU A 56 10.79 2.87 -3.39
CA LEU A 56 12.18 2.44 -3.55
C LEU A 56 12.52 2.16 -5.02
N THR A 57 13.81 2.15 -5.33
CA THR A 57 14.32 1.85 -6.68
C THR A 57 14.22 0.36 -7.00
N GLY A 58 13.95 0.02 -8.26
CA GLY A 58 13.96 -1.36 -8.77
C GLY A 58 13.88 -1.37 -10.30
N SER A 59 14.41 -2.42 -10.93
CA SER A 59 14.37 -2.60 -12.39
C SER A 59 12.94 -2.98 -12.81
N GLY A 60 12.14 -1.99 -13.21
CA GLY A 60 10.73 -2.18 -13.58
C GLY A 60 9.75 -1.66 -12.52
N ASN A 61 9.85 -0.38 -12.16
CA ASN A 61 8.94 0.24 -11.20
C ASN A 61 7.58 0.60 -11.83
N GLU A 62 6.82 -0.41 -12.25
CA GLU A 62 5.47 -0.25 -12.82
C GLU A 62 4.52 0.44 -11.85
N THR A 63 4.70 0.22 -10.53
CA THR A 63 3.92 0.93 -9.50
C THR A 63 4.02 2.45 -9.67
N ALA A 64 5.22 2.98 -9.92
CA ALA A 64 5.42 4.41 -10.11
C ALA A 64 4.77 4.91 -11.40
N ALA A 65 4.92 4.17 -12.50
CA ALA A 65 4.30 4.51 -13.78
C ALA A 65 2.76 4.53 -13.67
N HIS A 66 2.18 3.47 -13.11
CA HIS A 66 0.73 3.37 -12.93
C HIS A 66 0.18 4.48 -12.02
N VAL A 67 0.88 4.87 -10.95
CA VAL A 67 0.41 5.94 -10.03
C VAL A 67 0.46 7.31 -10.70
N LEU A 68 1.44 7.56 -11.58
CA LEU A 68 1.52 8.80 -12.36
C LEU A 68 0.37 8.90 -13.38
N GLU A 69 -0.03 7.78 -13.98
CA GLU A 69 -1.17 7.71 -14.90
C GLU A 69 -2.52 7.74 -14.17
N ASN A 70 -2.68 6.89 -13.16
CA ASN A 70 -3.89 6.65 -12.40
C ASN A 70 -3.56 6.78 -10.92
N GLN A 71 -3.83 7.95 -10.32
CA GLN A 71 -3.51 8.31 -8.92
C GLN A 71 -4.25 7.45 -7.86
N ARG A 72 -4.16 6.13 -7.98
CA ARG A 72 -4.88 5.11 -7.22
C ARG A 72 -3.94 3.96 -6.92
N MET A 73 -3.92 3.59 -5.65
CA MET A 73 -3.11 2.50 -5.13
C MET A 73 -3.93 1.76 -4.06
N THR A 74 -3.78 0.45 -4.00
CA THR A 74 -4.27 -0.36 -2.88
C THR A 74 -3.09 -0.98 -2.15
N ILE A 75 -3.11 -0.88 -0.82
CA ILE A 75 -2.13 -1.54 0.05
C ILE A 75 -2.84 -2.67 0.79
N MET A 76 -2.31 -3.89 0.68
CA MET A 76 -2.82 -5.06 1.37
C MET A 76 -1.81 -5.55 2.40
N PHE A 77 -2.30 -5.82 3.59
CA PHE A 77 -1.55 -6.43 4.68
C PHE A 77 -2.09 -7.83 4.94
N CYS A 78 -1.21 -8.77 5.28
CA CYS A 78 -1.59 -10.13 5.65
C CYS A 78 -1.48 -10.29 7.16
N ALA A 79 -2.56 -10.72 7.81
CA ALA A 79 -2.51 -11.14 9.21
C ALA A 79 -1.99 -12.58 9.26
N PHE A 80 -0.69 -12.74 9.49
CA PHE A 80 -0.05 -14.05 9.62
C PHE A 80 -0.13 -14.62 11.05
N GLU A 81 -0.56 -13.79 12.02
CA GLU A 81 -0.73 -14.10 13.44
C GLU A 81 -2.20 -13.91 13.85
#